data_AF-A0A916FN15-F1
#
_entry.id   AF-A0A916FN15-F1
#
_cell.length_a   1.000
_cell.length_b   1.000
_cell.length_c   1.000
_cell.angle_alpha   90.00
_cell.angle_beta   90.00
_cell.angle_gamma   90.00
#
_symmetry.space_group_name_H-M   'P 1'
#
loop_
_entity.id
_entity.type
_entity.pdbx_description
1 polymer ?
#
loop_
_entity_poly.entity_id
_entity_poly.type
_entity_poly.pdbx_seq_one_letter_code
_entity_poly.pdbx_strand_id
1 'polypeptide(L)'
;RRYLYPFINCTNCGPRYSIVKDIPYDRPFTTMAPFVMCPECGNEYHDPSNRRFHAQPNACHRCGPKVWLHGKPEAGVNYDAISAAQKLLKEGEVAAIKGLGGFHLACDGGNPGAVQKLRDRKRRSLKKGVQSNKPFALMAPDVETIRSLCEVSAEEENALLSRQRPIVLLEKKKGARTVADVVAPGNRRLGVMLPYTPLHRLLFHPEGLFKALVMTSGNIADEPIVVENGDALKRLSGLADFFLLHDRGIYMRVDDSILWMDGKTGRLLRRARGFVPDVIPLGEEMEEVFAAGGLLKNTFCLTKGRNAIVSQHIGDLENLEAMEFYKETLRNLKNTFRADPKIVAHDLHPDYLSTAFALEYAAEHGIPAEKVIAVQHHHAHIAGAMAEHNLIGGVIGISFDGTGFGEDGNIWGGEFLVANRRNFKRAAHLKYTRLPGGDVAAKEPWRMAISYLAGSGGVDSLKGFRQRIGPKAGIVEEMAEKGLNSPFTSSMGRLFDAVASICGLRD
;
A
#
# COMPACT_ATOMS: atom_id res chain seq x y z
N ARG A 1 32.61 -17.30 1.55
CA ARG A 1 32.67 -16.11 0.66
C ARG A 1 31.55 -15.09 0.87
N ARG A 2 30.27 -15.49 0.98
CA ARG A 2 29.14 -14.54 1.16
C ARG A 2 28.56 -14.56 2.59
N TYR A 3 29.39 -14.93 3.57
CA TYR A 3 28.99 -14.86 4.98
C TYR A 3 28.69 -13.40 5.35
N LEU A 4 27.55 -13.16 5.99
CA LEU A 4 27.03 -11.83 6.33
C LEU A 4 26.96 -10.82 5.16
N TYR A 5 26.76 -11.30 3.92
CA TYR A 5 26.62 -10.43 2.75
C TYR A 5 25.17 -9.94 2.57
N PRO A 6 24.87 -8.63 2.68
CA PRO A 6 23.50 -8.11 2.72
C PRO A 6 22.71 -8.21 1.40
N PHE A 7 23.38 -8.57 0.29
CA PHE A 7 22.74 -8.68 -1.03
C PHE A 7 22.80 -10.09 -1.62
N ILE A 8 23.06 -11.11 -0.81
CA ILE A 8 23.11 -12.50 -1.28
C ILE A 8 21.79 -12.90 -1.96
N ASN A 9 21.91 -13.51 -3.14
CA ASN A 9 20.79 -14.06 -3.91
C ASN A 9 21.26 -15.30 -4.73
N CYS A 10 20.31 -15.91 -5.43
CA CYS A 10 20.53 -16.90 -6.47
C CYS A 10 19.45 -16.75 -7.57
N THR A 11 19.44 -17.63 -8.56
CA THR A 11 18.44 -17.63 -9.65
C THR A 11 16.99 -17.70 -9.15
N ASN A 12 16.77 -18.33 -8.00
CA ASN A 12 15.44 -18.58 -7.44
C ASN A 12 14.94 -17.49 -6.47
N CYS A 13 15.75 -16.47 -6.16
CA CYS A 13 15.35 -15.41 -5.23
C CYS A 13 16.06 -14.07 -5.49
N GLY A 14 15.77 -13.09 -4.62
CA GLY A 14 16.33 -11.74 -4.71
C GLY A 14 15.48 -10.81 -5.58
N PRO A 15 15.95 -9.57 -5.80
CA PRO A 15 15.18 -8.56 -6.52
C PRO A 15 14.99 -8.94 -7.99
N ARG A 16 13.81 -8.62 -8.52
CA ARG A 16 13.45 -8.72 -9.94
C ARG A 16 12.84 -7.38 -10.36
N TYR A 17 11.52 -7.25 -10.29
CA TYR A 17 10.77 -6.04 -10.66
C TYR A 17 11.43 -4.73 -10.23
N SER A 18 11.89 -4.62 -8.99
CA SER A 18 12.48 -3.39 -8.45
C SER A 18 13.83 -2.98 -9.05
N ILE A 19 14.51 -3.85 -9.82
CA ILE A 19 15.84 -3.56 -10.38
C ILE A 19 15.90 -3.68 -11.91
N VAL A 20 14.86 -4.19 -12.56
CA VAL A 20 14.82 -4.36 -14.03
C VAL A 20 14.48 -3.03 -14.67
N LYS A 21 15.36 -2.53 -15.53
CA LYS A 21 15.19 -1.28 -16.29
C LYS A 21 14.57 -1.52 -17.65
N ASP A 22 14.87 -2.66 -18.27
CA ASP A 22 14.37 -3.04 -19.59
C ASP A 22 14.39 -4.57 -19.77
N ILE A 23 13.77 -5.06 -20.85
CA ILE A 23 13.76 -6.45 -21.28
C ILE A 23 14.49 -6.63 -22.62
N PRO A 24 15.19 -7.76 -22.88
CA PRO A 24 15.22 -9.00 -22.10
C PRO A 24 15.91 -8.87 -20.74
N TYR A 25 15.52 -9.72 -19.78
CA TYR A 25 16.08 -9.68 -18.42
C TYR A 25 17.55 -10.11 -18.42
N ASP A 26 18.44 -9.12 -18.43
CA ASP A 26 19.89 -9.31 -18.42
C ASP A 26 20.59 -8.23 -17.58
N ARG A 27 21.77 -8.52 -17.03
CA ARG A 27 22.47 -7.64 -16.07
C ARG A 27 22.64 -6.19 -16.56
N PRO A 28 23.00 -5.90 -17.82
CA PRO A 28 23.14 -4.52 -18.32
C PRO A 28 21.85 -3.70 -18.22
N PHE A 29 20.69 -4.36 -18.33
CA PHE A 29 19.37 -3.75 -18.24
C PHE A 29 18.83 -3.77 -16.80
N THR A 30 19.70 -3.76 -15.80
CA THR A 30 19.32 -3.71 -14.39
C THR A 30 20.09 -2.65 -13.61
N THR A 31 19.69 -2.40 -12.36
CA THR A 31 20.46 -1.58 -11.42
C THR A 31 21.76 -2.26 -10.96
N MET A 32 22.03 -3.50 -11.40
CA MET A 32 23.29 -4.21 -11.16
C MET A 32 24.35 -3.97 -12.24
N ALA A 33 24.01 -3.27 -13.33
CA ALA A 33 24.94 -2.96 -14.43
C ALA A 33 26.26 -2.28 -13.99
N PRO A 34 26.27 -1.32 -13.05
CA PRO A 34 27.51 -0.67 -12.60
C PRO A 34 28.46 -1.59 -11.82
N PHE A 35 27.98 -2.75 -11.36
CA PHE A 35 28.74 -3.67 -10.51
C PHE A 35 29.35 -4.78 -11.36
N VAL A 36 30.61 -4.63 -11.80
CA VAL A 36 31.31 -5.62 -12.61
C VAL A 36 31.63 -6.87 -11.78
N MET A 37 31.20 -8.05 -12.23
CA MET A 37 31.41 -9.31 -11.50
C MET A 37 32.91 -9.62 -11.34
N CYS A 38 33.35 -9.97 -10.13
CA CYS A 38 34.69 -10.49 -9.91
C CYS A 38 34.84 -11.91 -10.51
N PRO A 39 36.07 -12.41 -10.75
CA PRO A 39 36.29 -13.71 -11.39
C PRO A 39 35.51 -14.86 -10.76
N GLU A 40 35.42 -14.90 -9.42
CA GLU A 40 34.69 -15.97 -8.73
C GLU A 40 33.17 -15.89 -8.89
N CYS A 41 32.61 -14.68 -9.01
CA CYS A 41 31.19 -14.52 -9.34
C CYS A 41 30.93 -14.80 -10.82
N GLY A 42 31.88 -14.44 -11.69
CA GLY A 42 31.87 -14.78 -13.11
C GLY A 42 31.86 -16.29 -13.34
N ASN A 43 32.72 -17.04 -12.65
CA ASN A 43 32.76 -18.51 -12.76
C ASN A 43 31.41 -19.14 -12.35
N GLU A 44 30.84 -18.73 -11.22
CA GLU A 44 29.51 -19.23 -10.81
C GLU A 44 28.38 -18.83 -11.78
N TYR A 45 28.50 -17.67 -12.43
CA TYR A 45 27.49 -17.18 -13.37
C TYR A 45 27.47 -18.01 -14.66
N HIS A 46 28.62 -18.50 -15.11
CA HIS A 46 28.75 -19.28 -16.35
C HIS A 46 28.73 -20.80 -16.14
N ASP A 47 28.80 -21.28 -14.91
CA ASP A 47 28.77 -22.71 -14.57
C ASP A 47 27.33 -23.24 -14.41
N PRO A 48 26.82 -24.09 -15.33
CA PRO A 48 25.46 -24.62 -15.28
C PRO A 48 25.16 -25.49 -14.05
N SER A 49 26.18 -26.07 -13.41
CA SER A 49 26.03 -26.86 -12.19
C SER A 49 25.84 -25.98 -10.94
N ASN A 50 26.11 -24.67 -11.06
CA ASN A 50 26.02 -23.74 -9.96
C ASN A 50 24.60 -23.20 -9.79
N ARG A 51 24.12 -23.11 -8.55
CA ARG A 51 22.83 -22.46 -8.24
C ARG A 51 22.73 -20.98 -8.63
N ARG A 52 23.85 -20.37 -9.04
CA ARG A 52 23.95 -18.97 -9.49
C ARG A 52 24.23 -18.84 -10.99
N PHE A 53 24.11 -19.94 -11.74
CA PHE A 53 24.14 -19.92 -13.20
C PHE A 53 23.13 -18.91 -13.74
N HIS A 54 23.58 -17.92 -14.52
CA HIS A 54 22.73 -16.83 -15.04
C HIS A 54 21.93 -16.04 -13.99
N ALA A 55 22.37 -16.02 -12.73
CA ALA A 55 21.78 -15.14 -11.73
C ALA A 55 22.20 -13.69 -12.02
N GLN A 56 21.36 -12.95 -12.75
CA GLN A 56 21.64 -11.57 -13.17
C GLN A 56 22.09 -10.64 -12.03
N PRO A 57 21.53 -10.70 -10.80
CA PRO A 57 21.98 -9.87 -9.69
C PRO A 57 23.08 -10.52 -8.84
N ASN A 58 23.82 -11.51 -9.36
CA ASN A 58 24.91 -12.17 -8.63
C ASN A 58 25.99 -11.15 -8.23
N ALA A 59 26.42 -11.24 -6.97
CA ALA A 59 27.44 -10.37 -6.41
C ALA A 59 28.03 -10.97 -5.12
N CYS A 60 29.13 -10.40 -4.64
CA CYS A 60 29.73 -10.72 -3.34
C CYS A 60 30.34 -9.45 -2.72
N HIS A 61 30.98 -9.57 -1.55
CA HIS A 61 31.66 -8.45 -0.88
C HIS A 61 32.70 -7.70 -1.73
N ARG A 62 33.28 -8.35 -2.76
CA ARG A 62 34.32 -7.76 -3.63
C ARG A 62 33.74 -6.89 -4.75
N CYS A 63 32.71 -7.38 -5.44
CA CYS A 63 32.18 -6.76 -6.66
C CYS A 63 30.80 -6.14 -6.50
N GLY A 64 30.15 -6.37 -5.36
CA GLY A 64 28.75 -6.04 -5.17
C GLY A 64 28.49 -4.74 -4.44
N PRO A 65 27.20 -4.41 -4.29
CA PRO A 65 26.75 -3.29 -3.48
C PRO A 65 27.24 -3.35 -2.03
N LYS A 66 27.36 -2.18 -1.41
CA LYS A 66 27.78 -1.97 -0.02
C LYS A 66 26.71 -1.24 0.78
N VAL A 67 26.64 -1.56 2.07
CA VAL A 67 25.80 -0.85 3.04
C VAL A 67 26.65 0.11 3.87
N TRP A 68 26.15 1.29 4.20
CA TRP A 68 26.80 2.23 5.11
C TRP A 68 25.81 2.99 5.98
N LEU A 69 26.30 3.55 7.08
CA LEU A 69 25.55 4.38 8.02
C LEU A 69 25.74 5.86 7.68
N HIS A 70 24.69 6.68 7.85
CA HIS A 70 24.76 8.13 7.72
C HIS A 70 23.94 8.84 8.82
N GLY A 71 24.38 10.02 9.25
CA GLY A 71 23.73 10.85 10.28
C GLY A 71 24.20 10.60 11.72
N LYS A 72 25.13 9.67 11.92
CA LYS A 72 25.78 9.32 13.20
C LYS A 72 27.27 9.10 12.94
N PRO A 73 28.13 8.95 13.98
CA PRO A 73 29.56 8.72 13.78
C PRO A 73 29.80 7.60 12.77
N GLU A 74 30.79 7.79 11.90
CA GLU A 74 31.09 6.84 10.84
C GLU A 74 31.33 5.44 11.43
N ALA A 75 30.60 4.48 10.89
CA ALA A 75 30.85 3.06 11.10
C ALA A 75 31.56 2.49 9.88
N GLY A 76 32.13 1.29 10.00
CA GLY A 76 32.58 0.52 8.84
C GLY A 76 31.42 0.22 7.87
N VAL A 77 31.71 -0.44 6.75
CA VAL A 77 30.70 -0.81 5.74
C VAL A 77 30.08 -2.18 6.01
N ASN A 78 28.99 -2.49 5.31
CA ASN A 78 28.30 -3.78 5.35
C ASN A 78 27.86 -4.16 6.77
N TYR A 79 28.35 -5.29 7.30
CA TYR A 79 27.90 -5.78 8.60
C TYR A 79 28.28 -4.84 9.75
N ASP A 80 29.38 -4.09 9.63
CA ASP A 80 29.77 -3.11 10.66
C ASP A 80 28.75 -1.97 10.73
N ALA A 81 28.28 -1.46 9.57
CA ALA A 81 27.20 -0.47 9.51
C ALA A 81 25.88 -1.04 10.04
N ILE A 82 25.56 -2.31 9.72
CA ILE A 82 24.35 -2.98 10.21
C ILE A 82 24.41 -3.15 11.73
N SER A 83 25.56 -3.56 12.27
CA SER A 83 25.79 -3.70 13.71
C SER A 83 25.71 -2.36 14.46
N ALA A 84 26.24 -1.29 13.87
CA ALA A 84 26.05 0.06 14.42
C ALA A 84 24.58 0.48 14.41
N ALA A 85 23.84 0.22 13.32
CA ALA A 85 22.41 0.48 13.24
C ALA A 85 21.59 -0.31 14.27
N GLN A 86 21.96 -1.56 14.55
CA GLN A 86 21.34 -2.38 15.58
C GLN A 86 21.47 -1.77 16.97
N LYS A 87 22.66 -1.27 17.33
CA LYS A 87 22.90 -0.59 18.61
C LYS A 87 22.03 0.65 18.75
N LEU A 88 21.99 1.49 17.73
CA LEU A 88 21.17 2.71 17.71
C LEU A 88 19.66 2.38 17.82
N LEU A 89 19.17 1.37 17.09
CA LEU A 89 17.78 0.91 17.21
C LEU A 89 17.47 0.43 18.62
N LYS A 90 18.41 -0.25 19.29
CA LYS A 90 18.27 -0.68 20.69
C LYS A 90 18.23 0.48 21.68
N GLU A 91 18.97 1.54 21.40
CA GLU A 91 18.95 2.80 22.15
C GLU A 91 17.64 3.59 21.95
N GLY A 92 16.73 3.12 21.08
CA GLY A 92 15.43 3.72 20.83
C GLY A 92 15.45 4.78 19.72
N GLU A 93 16.51 4.83 18.93
CA GLU A 93 16.59 5.71 17.75
C GLU A 93 15.72 5.17 16.59
N VAL A 94 15.29 6.08 15.73
CA VAL A 94 14.51 5.77 14.52
C VAL A 94 15.43 5.77 13.31
N ALA A 95 15.45 4.67 12.56
CA ALA A 95 16.24 4.53 11.35
C ALA A 95 15.40 4.77 10.09
N ALA A 96 16.00 5.32 9.04
CA ALA A 96 15.55 5.17 7.66
C ALA A 96 16.43 4.12 6.97
N ILE A 97 15.85 2.98 6.60
CA ILE A 97 16.58 1.82 6.05
C ILE A 97 16.22 1.66 4.58
N LYS A 98 17.21 1.66 3.69
CA LYS A 98 16.98 1.38 2.27
C LYS A 98 16.67 -0.10 2.06
N GLY A 99 15.43 -0.40 1.67
CA GLY A 99 14.93 -1.74 1.42
C GLY A 99 15.04 -2.17 -0.05
N LEU A 100 14.19 -3.11 -0.46
CA LEU A 100 14.17 -3.66 -1.83
C LEU A 100 13.42 -2.79 -2.83
N GLY A 101 12.29 -2.21 -2.40
CA GLY A 101 11.37 -1.41 -3.23
C GLY A 101 11.25 0.05 -2.81
N GLY A 102 11.94 0.44 -1.74
CA GLY A 102 12.00 1.80 -1.21
C GLY A 102 12.51 1.79 0.23
N PHE A 103 12.48 2.95 0.88
CA PHE A 103 12.91 3.12 2.26
C PHE A 103 11.84 2.68 3.27
N HIS A 104 12.28 2.10 4.39
CA HIS A 104 11.47 1.90 5.59
C HIS A 104 11.88 2.87 6.68
N LEU A 105 10.92 3.37 7.46
CA LEU A 105 11.18 3.91 8.80
C LEU A 105 11.07 2.77 9.81
N ALA A 106 12.11 2.62 10.63
CA ALA A 106 12.26 1.51 11.55
C ALA A 106 12.63 1.94 12.97
N CYS A 107 12.09 1.24 13.96
CA CYS A 107 12.45 1.38 15.37
C CYS A 107 12.11 0.06 16.10
N ASP A 108 12.63 -0.14 17.33
CA ASP A 108 12.28 -1.31 18.14
C ASP A 108 10.79 -1.28 18.52
N GLY A 109 10.02 -2.25 18.01
CA GLY A 109 8.57 -2.34 18.25
C GLY A 109 8.22 -2.69 19.70
N GLY A 110 9.18 -3.20 20.47
CA GLY A 110 9.06 -3.43 21.90
C GLY A 110 9.37 -2.20 22.76
N ASN A 111 9.82 -1.08 22.17
CA ASN A 111 10.12 0.16 22.88
C ASN A 111 9.01 1.20 22.64
N PRO A 112 8.10 1.43 23.62
CA PRO A 112 7.01 2.39 23.47
C PRO A 112 7.48 3.81 23.16
N GLY A 113 8.61 4.24 23.73
CA GLY A 113 9.16 5.57 23.52
C GLY A 113 9.62 5.78 22.07
N ALA A 114 10.31 4.80 21.49
CA ALA A 114 10.76 4.85 20.10
C ALA A 114 9.57 4.84 19.12
N VAL A 115 8.57 3.99 19.36
CA VAL A 115 7.35 3.92 18.53
C VAL A 115 6.55 5.22 18.61
N GLN A 116 6.42 5.79 19.81
CA GLN A 116 5.73 7.06 20.01
C GLN A 116 6.48 8.22 19.34
N LYS A 117 7.82 8.27 19.47
CA LYS A 117 8.70 9.23 18.78
C LYS A 117 8.49 9.19 17.26
N LEU A 118 8.49 8.00 16.65
CA LEU A 118 8.21 7.84 15.22
C LEU A 118 6.79 8.30 14.86
N ARG A 119 5.78 7.94 15.66
CA ARG A 119 4.38 8.33 15.43
C ARG A 119 4.20 9.85 15.46
N ASP A 120 4.80 10.54 16.42
CA ASP A 120 4.67 11.99 16.55
C ASP A 120 5.41 12.73 15.44
N ARG A 121 6.55 12.20 14.97
CA ARG A 121 7.23 12.71 13.77
C ARG A 121 6.36 12.54 12.52
N LYS A 122 5.77 11.36 12.29
CA LYS A 122 4.84 11.13 11.16
C LYS A 122 3.56 11.96 11.28
N ARG A 123 3.07 12.23 12.49
CA ARG A 123 1.91 13.09 12.70
C ARG A 123 2.22 14.54 12.35
N ARG A 124 3.39 15.05 12.77
CA ARG A 124 3.84 16.41 12.42
C ARG A 124 4.09 16.60 10.92
N SER A 125 4.38 15.54 10.18
CA SER A 125 4.57 15.61 8.73
C SER A 125 3.25 15.58 7.92
N LEU A 126 2.10 15.31 8.57
CA LEU A 126 0.80 15.41 7.90
C LEU A 126 0.45 16.87 7.64
N LYS A 127 0.21 17.22 6.38
CA LYS A 127 -0.23 18.58 5.96
C LYS A 127 -1.64 18.96 6.47
N LYS A 128 -2.39 18.02 7.07
CA LYS A 128 -3.75 18.21 7.59
C LYS A 128 -3.82 17.51 8.93
N GLY A 129 -4.27 18.20 9.99
CA GLY A 129 -4.31 17.77 11.42
C GLY A 129 -5.14 16.52 11.75
N VAL A 130 -5.06 15.48 10.93
CA VAL A 130 -5.67 14.18 11.10
C VAL A 130 -4.76 13.35 11.98
N GLN A 131 -5.21 13.02 13.18
CA GLN A 131 -4.50 12.08 14.03
C GLN A 131 -4.59 10.68 13.39
N SER A 132 -3.54 10.31 12.67
CA SER A 132 -3.46 8.97 12.09
C SER A 132 -3.05 7.96 13.16
N ASN A 133 -4.04 7.27 13.72
CA ASN A 133 -3.85 6.04 14.48
C ASN A 133 -3.64 4.83 13.55
N LYS A 134 -3.13 5.06 12.33
CA LYS A 134 -2.79 4.00 11.39
C LYS A 134 -1.83 3.02 12.08
N PRO A 135 -2.15 1.72 12.07
CA PRO A 135 -1.26 0.69 12.57
C PRO A 135 0.07 0.71 11.82
N PHE A 136 1.17 0.55 12.55
CA PHE A 136 2.47 0.29 11.94
C PHE A 136 2.63 -1.20 11.66
N ALA A 137 3.23 -1.53 10.52
CA ALA A 137 3.63 -2.89 10.21
C ALA A 137 4.86 -3.27 11.04
N LEU A 138 4.91 -4.52 11.46
CA LEU A 138 6.01 -5.12 12.21
C LEU A 138 6.73 -6.14 11.32
N MET A 139 8.04 -6.20 11.46
CA MET A 139 8.85 -7.32 11.00
C MET A 139 9.33 -8.12 12.21
N ALA A 140 9.13 -9.42 12.21
CA ALA A 140 9.60 -10.34 13.24
C ALA A 140 10.61 -11.34 12.65
N PRO A 141 11.58 -11.86 13.41
CA PRO A 141 12.67 -12.68 12.86
C PRO A 141 12.20 -14.03 12.27
N ASP A 142 11.19 -14.62 12.88
CA ASP A 142 10.70 -15.97 12.61
C ASP A 142 9.22 -16.13 13.05
N VAL A 143 8.60 -17.22 12.62
CA VAL A 143 7.19 -17.52 12.91
C VAL A 143 6.96 -17.79 14.39
N GLU A 144 7.92 -18.38 15.10
CA GLU A 144 7.81 -18.69 16.52
C GLU A 144 7.66 -17.40 17.35
N THR A 145 8.46 -16.39 17.02
CA THR A 145 8.31 -15.05 17.60
C THR A 145 6.95 -14.45 17.26
N ILE A 146 6.45 -14.60 16.03
CA ILE A 146 5.10 -14.13 15.66
C ILE A 146 4.01 -14.83 16.49
N ARG A 147 4.11 -16.15 16.71
CA ARG A 147 3.17 -16.93 17.54
C ARG A 147 3.16 -16.50 19.01
N SER A 148 4.23 -15.86 19.48
CA SER A 148 4.24 -15.22 20.81
C SER A 148 3.45 -13.90 20.87
N LEU A 149 3.22 -13.26 19.70
CA LEU A 149 2.53 -11.96 19.57
C LEU A 149 1.07 -12.10 19.13
N CYS A 150 0.80 -13.05 18.23
CA CYS A 150 -0.45 -13.17 17.50
C CYS A 150 -0.94 -14.63 17.50
N GLU A 151 -2.25 -14.80 17.32
CA GLU A 151 -2.80 -16.08 16.89
C GLU A 151 -2.45 -16.30 15.41
N VAL A 152 -1.99 -17.50 15.06
CA VAL A 152 -1.51 -17.83 13.70
C VAL A 152 -2.05 -19.19 13.27
N SER A 153 -2.96 -19.17 12.31
CA SER A 153 -3.45 -20.35 11.58
C SER A 153 -2.40 -20.91 10.63
N ALA A 154 -2.62 -22.13 10.12
CA ALA A 154 -1.72 -22.76 9.16
C ALA A 154 -1.65 -21.97 7.84
N GLU A 155 -2.78 -21.43 7.39
CA GLU A 155 -2.90 -20.64 6.18
C GLU A 155 -2.18 -19.28 6.29
N GLU A 156 -2.27 -18.62 7.45
CA GLU A 156 -1.52 -17.40 7.75
C GLU A 156 -0.01 -17.66 7.85
N GLU A 157 0.41 -18.76 8.46
CA GLU A 157 1.82 -19.17 8.50
C GLU A 157 2.36 -19.43 7.08
N ASN A 158 1.61 -20.14 6.24
CA ASN A 158 1.97 -20.37 4.84
C ASN A 158 2.12 -19.05 4.08
N ALA A 159 1.21 -18.09 4.30
CA ALA A 159 1.31 -16.76 3.70
C ALA A 159 2.57 -16.01 4.17
N LEU A 160 2.89 -16.04 5.47
CA LEU A 160 4.10 -15.45 6.03
C LEU A 160 5.39 -16.08 5.47
N LEU A 161 5.38 -17.41 5.27
CA LEU A 161 6.52 -18.19 4.77
C LEU A 161 6.68 -18.14 3.24
N SER A 162 5.64 -17.68 2.53
CA SER A 162 5.64 -17.53 1.08
C SER A 162 6.85 -16.74 0.57
N ARG A 163 7.21 -16.94 -0.71
CA ARG A 163 8.30 -16.19 -1.35
C ARG A 163 7.98 -14.69 -1.41
N GLN A 164 6.69 -14.35 -1.47
CA GLN A 164 6.19 -12.98 -1.51
C GLN A 164 6.39 -12.24 -0.19
N ARG A 165 6.43 -12.92 0.95
CA ARG A 165 6.62 -12.32 2.28
C ARG A 165 5.75 -11.06 2.51
N PRO A 166 4.42 -11.13 2.33
CA PRO A 166 3.56 -9.98 2.55
C PRO A 166 3.49 -9.61 4.04
N ILE A 167 2.95 -8.43 4.33
CA ILE A 167 2.41 -8.11 5.65
C ILE A 167 1.08 -8.86 5.79
N VAL A 168 1.00 -9.77 6.76
CA VAL A 168 -0.22 -10.52 7.07
C VAL A 168 -0.90 -9.87 8.27
N LEU A 169 -2.21 -9.63 8.17
CA LEU A 169 -3.02 -9.13 9.30
C LEU A 169 -3.42 -10.29 10.21
N LEU A 170 -2.85 -10.33 11.41
CA LEU A 170 -3.04 -11.40 12.39
C LEU A 170 -3.76 -10.88 13.63
N GLU A 171 -4.55 -11.73 14.28
CA GLU A 171 -5.22 -11.38 15.54
C GLU A 171 -4.21 -11.31 16.69
N LYS A 172 -4.23 -10.23 17.48
CA LYS A 172 -3.36 -10.08 18.64
C LYS A 172 -3.69 -11.12 19.69
N LYS A 173 -2.65 -11.76 20.25
CA LYS A 173 -2.82 -12.64 21.40
C LYS A 173 -3.12 -11.81 22.64
N LYS A 174 -4.16 -12.20 23.40
CA LYS A 174 -4.53 -11.49 24.64
C LYS A 174 -3.38 -11.57 25.65
N GLY A 175 -2.95 -10.42 26.15
CA GLY A 175 -1.89 -10.33 27.17
C GLY A 175 -0.46 -10.36 26.63
N ALA A 176 -0.23 -10.39 25.31
CA ALA A 176 1.11 -10.22 24.75
C ALA A 176 1.64 -8.81 25.04
N ARG A 177 2.74 -8.70 25.82
CA ARG A 177 3.36 -7.42 26.25
C ARG A 177 4.67 -7.09 25.52
N THR A 178 5.04 -7.90 24.55
CA THR A 178 6.32 -7.84 23.83
C THR A 178 6.36 -6.80 22.72
N VAL A 179 5.21 -6.22 22.37
CA VAL A 179 5.05 -5.12 21.41
C VAL A 179 4.30 -4.00 22.10
N ALA A 180 4.71 -2.75 21.86
CA ALA A 180 4.05 -1.59 22.43
C ALA A 180 2.64 -1.41 21.85
N ASP A 181 1.64 -1.16 22.69
CA ASP A 181 0.24 -0.92 22.24
C ASP A 181 0.12 0.23 21.24
N VAL A 182 1.01 1.21 21.36
CA VAL A 182 1.13 2.37 20.46
C VAL A 182 1.49 1.99 19.03
N VAL A 183 1.88 0.75 18.73
CA VAL A 183 2.07 0.24 17.35
C VAL A 183 0.74 0.19 16.60
N ALA A 184 -0.33 -0.28 17.24
CA ALA A 184 -1.65 -0.41 16.64
C ALA A 184 -2.75 -0.10 17.69
N PRO A 185 -2.93 1.19 18.05
CA PRO A 185 -3.84 1.60 19.12
C PRO A 185 -5.29 1.24 18.79
N GLY A 186 -5.99 0.60 19.73
CA GLY A 186 -7.41 0.25 19.58
C GLY A 186 -7.72 -0.79 18.49
N ASN A 187 -6.70 -1.35 17.82
CA ASN A 187 -6.87 -2.37 16.81
C ASN A 187 -6.59 -3.75 17.40
N ARG A 188 -7.47 -4.71 17.12
CA ARG A 188 -7.32 -6.10 17.55
C ARG A 188 -6.32 -6.89 16.71
N ARG A 189 -5.92 -6.37 15.54
CA ARG A 189 -4.95 -7.00 14.65
C ARG A 189 -3.62 -6.29 14.61
N LEU A 190 -2.55 -7.03 14.30
CA LEU A 190 -1.24 -6.53 13.91
C LEU A 190 -0.97 -6.88 12.46
N GLY A 191 -0.36 -5.95 11.71
CA GLY A 191 0.24 -6.28 10.43
C GLY A 191 1.67 -6.76 10.66
N VAL A 192 1.95 -8.03 10.38
CA VAL A 192 3.26 -8.64 10.64
C VAL A 192 3.83 -9.27 9.37
N MET A 193 5.14 -9.09 9.14
CA MET A 193 5.87 -9.73 8.05
C MET A 193 7.17 -10.37 8.54
N LEU A 194 7.74 -11.24 7.71
CA LEU A 194 9.05 -11.84 7.94
C LEU A 194 10.14 -11.16 7.08
N PRO A 195 11.43 -11.20 7.50
CA PRO A 195 12.56 -10.72 6.73
C PRO A 195 12.59 -11.30 5.31
N TYR A 196 12.48 -10.41 4.33
CA TYR A 196 12.43 -10.78 2.91
C TYR A 196 13.69 -10.40 2.12
N THR A 197 14.66 -9.73 2.75
CA THR A 197 16.00 -9.48 2.19
C THR A 197 17.08 -9.98 3.15
N PRO A 198 18.32 -10.23 2.67
CA PRO A 198 19.41 -10.57 3.56
C PRO A 198 19.77 -9.41 4.50
N LEU A 199 19.64 -8.14 4.06
CA LEU A 199 19.78 -6.98 4.93
C LEU A 199 18.80 -7.06 6.12
N HIS A 200 17.53 -7.37 5.86
CA HIS A 200 16.54 -7.55 6.92
C HIS A 200 16.91 -8.70 7.85
N ARG A 201 17.35 -9.84 7.31
CA ARG A 201 17.83 -10.97 8.13
C ARG A 201 18.99 -10.57 9.03
N LEU A 202 19.92 -9.77 8.51
CA LEU A 202 21.07 -9.28 9.28
C LEU A 202 20.67 -8.30 10.37
N LEU A 203 19.63 -7.49 10.20
CA LEU A 203 19.12 -6.62 11.30
C LEU A 203 18.69 -7.42 12.53
N PHE A 204 18.23 -8.66 12.36
CA PHE A 204 17.85 -9.57 13.45
C PHE A 204 18.98 -10.52 13.90
N HIS A 205 20.20 -10.37 13.39
CA HIS A 205 21.35 -11.20 13.75
C HIS A 205 22.25 -10.48 14.79
N PRO A 206 22.69 -11.13 15.87
CA PRO A 206 22.41 -12.51 16.27
C PRO A 206 20.97 -12.71 16.78
N GLU A 207 20.55 -13.97 16.83
CA GLU A 207 19.20 -14.34 17.27
C GLU A 207 18.87 -13.77 18.66
N GLY A 208 17.60 -13.42 18.87
CA GLY A 208 17.12 -12.84 20.12
C GLY A 208 17.38 -11.33 20.27
N LEU A 209 18.10 -10.69 19.34
CA LEU A 209 18.37 -9.25 19.41
C LEU A 209 17.08 -8.41 19.41
N PHE A 210 16.18 -8.64 18.47
CA PHE A 210 14.87 -7.97 18.42
C PHE A 210 13.75 -9.00 18.32
N LYS A 211 12.64 -8.73 19.03
CA LYS A 211 11.39 -9.50 18.87
C LYS A 211 10.58 -9.00 17.67
N ALA A 212 10.50 -7.68 17.52
CA ALA A 212 9.89 -7.07 16.36
C ALA A 212 10.49 -5.68 16.11
N LEU A 213 10.68 -5.33 14.84
CA LEU A 213 10.98 -3.97 14.42
C LEU A 213 9.75 -3.41 13.73
N VAL A 214 9.39 -2.15 14.02
CA VAL A 214 8.48 -1.41 13.15
C VAL A 214 9.15 -1.27 11.78
N MET A 215 8.42 -1.51 10.70
CA MET A 215 8.88 -1.37 9.32
C MET A 215 7.76 -0.74 8.49
N THR A 216 7.59 0.57 8.64
CA THR A 216 6.58 1.34 7.87
C THR A 216 7.23 2.01 6.66
N SER A 217 6.43 2.34 5.64
CA SER A 217 6.91 3.09 4.46
C SER A 217 7.63 4.38 4.85
N GLY A 218 8.82 4.57 4.29
CA GLY A 218 9.68 5.75 4.44
C GLY A 218 9.23 6.87 3.53
N ASN A 219 8.13 7.50 3.90
CA ASN A 219 7.53 8.63 3.19
C ASN A 219 6.97 9.65 4.19
N ILE A 220 6.95 10.92 3.76
CA ILE A 220 6.01 11.89 4.31
C ILE A 220 4.60 11.41 3.96
N ALA A 221 3.63 11.71 4.83
CA ALA A 221 2.28 11.19 4.64
C ALA A 221 1.70 11.55 3.26
N ASP A 222 1.00 10.59 2.67
CA ASP A 222 0.32 10.68 1.37
C ASP A 222 1.24 10.91 0.15
N GLU A 223 2.57 10.87 0.35
CA GLU A 223 3.55 10.89 -0.73
C GLU A 223 4.05 9.47 -1.04
N PRO A 224 4.51 9.17 -2.27
CA PRO A 224 5.08 7.88 -2.60
C PRO A 224 6.31 7.51 -1.76
N ILE A 225 6.59 6.21 -1.66
CA ILE A 225 7.81 5.72 -1.00
C ILE A 225 9.06 6.29 -1.68
N VAL A 226 10.00 6.78 -0.87
CA VAL A 226 11.28 7.29 -1.36
C VAL A 226 12.18 6.12 -1.77
N VAL A 227 12.95 6.29 -2.85
CA VAL A 227 13.87 5.26 -3.37
C VAL A 227 15.32 5.73 -3.52
N GLU A 228 15.54 7.02 -3.79
CA GLU A 228 16.86 7.60 -3.96
C GLU A 228 17.50 8.03 -2.64
N ASN A 229 18.82 7.82 -2.52
CA ASN A 229 19.55 8.12 -1.29
C ASN A 229 19.51 9.62 -0.96
N GLY A 230 19.76 10.48 -1.95
CA GLY A 230 19.76 11.93 -1.76
C GLY A 230 18.40 12.46 -1.32
N ASP A 231 17.32 11.96 -1.93
CA ASP A 231 15.96 12.35 -1.56
C ASP A 231 15.56 11.86 -0.18
N ALA A 232 16.00 10.66 0.22
CA ALA A 232 15.75 10.13 1.55
C ALA A 232 16.37 11.03 2.63
N LEU A 233 17.62 11.46 2.43
CA LEU A 233 18.31 12.38 3.34
C LEU A 233 17.57 13.71 3.47
N LYS A 234 17.06 14.26 2.36
CA LYS A 234 16.31 15.52 2.37
C LYS A 234 14.94 15.37 3.05
N ARG A 235 14.15 14.37 2.64
CA ARG A 235 12.72 14.25 3.00
C ARG A 235 12.48 13.53 4.33
N LEU A 236 13.37 12.61 4.72
CA LEU A 236 13.18 11.77 5.91
C LEU A 236 14.02 12.23 7.11
N SER A 237 14.85 13.27 6.99
CA SER A 237 15.67 13.81 8.10
C SER A 237 14.84 14.28 9.30
N GLY A 238 13.62 14.78 9.07
CA GLY A 238 12.68 15.11 10.15
C GLY A 238 12.00 13.90 10.80
N LEU A 239 12.13 12.71 10.21
CA LEU A 239 11.48 11.48 10.63
C LEU A 239 12.45 10.48 11.28
N ALA A 240 13.65 10.34 10.71
CA ALA A 240 14.69 9.41 11.15
C ALA A 240 15.85 10.13 11.84
N ASP A 241 16.42 9.50 12.86
CA ASP A 241 17.63 9.94 13.55
C ASP A 241 18.90 9.56 12.78
N PHE A 242 18.83 8.52 11.94
CA PHE A 242 19.95 8.07 11.11
C PHE A 242 19.47 7.25 9.91
N PHE A 243 20.38 6.98 8.99
CA PHE A 243 20.10 6.28 7.74
C PHE A 243 21.01 5.08 7.55
N LEU A 244 20.43 3.95 7.14
CA LEU A 244 21.15 2.77 6.67
C LEU A 244 20.96 2.66 5.15
N LEU A 245 21.99 3.05 4.41
CA LEU A 245 21.95 3.25 2.97
C LEU A 245 22.67 2.14 2.21
N HIS A 246 22.39 2.02 0.91
CA HIS A 246 23.22 1.24 0.00
C HIS A 246 23.24 1.82 -1.43
N ASP A 247 24.23 1.39 -2.21
CA ASP A 247 24.55 1.88 -3.55
C ASP A 247 23.86 1.09 -4.68
N ARG A 248 23.14 0.00 -4.39
CA ARG A 248 22.22 -0.58 -5.36
C ARG A 248 21.02 0.33 -5.59
N GLY A 249 20.83 0.81 -6.81
CA GLY A 249 19.64 1.57 -7.20
C GLY A 249 18.35 0.76 -7.11
N ILE A 250 17.22 1.44 -6.92
CA ILE A 250 15.87 0.89 -6.98
C ILE A 250 15.18 1.58 -8.16
N TYR A 251 14.90 0.82 -9.21
CA TYR A 251 14.30 1.36 -10.43
C TYR A 251 12.78 1.39 -10.33
N MET A 252 12.13 0.24 -10.07
CA MET A 252 10.69 0.23 -9.78
C MET A 252 10.47 0.34 -8.29
N ARG A 253 9.92 1.48 -7.85
CA ARG A 253 9.46 1.65 -6.48
C ARG A 253 8.23 0.79 -6.23
N VAL A 254 8.19 0.11 -5.08
CA VAL A 254 7.13 -0.84 -4.76
C VAL A 254 6.97 -0.99 -3.25
N ASP A 255 5.76 -0.71 -2.77
CA ASP A 255 5.38 -0.90 -1.36
C ASP A 255 5.30 -2.38 -0.96
N ASP A 256 5.30 -2.64 0.34
CA ASP A 256 4.98 -3.96 0.88
C ASP A 256 3.49 -4.28 0.66
N SER A 257 3.21 -5.48 0.14
CA SER A 257 1.85 -6.01 -0.01
C SER A 257 1.24 -6.32 1.34
N ILE A 258 -0.08 -6.15 1.46
CA ILE A 258 -0.85 -6.45 2.67
C ILE A 258 -1.90 -7.50 2.34
N LEU A 259 -1.88 -8.60 3.08
CA LEU A 259 -2.77 -9.75 2.94
C LEU A 259 -3.57 -9.94 4.22
N TRP A 260 -4.84 -10.27 4.08
CA TRP A 260 -5.68 -10.74 5.18
C TRP A 260 -6.24 -12.11 4.82
N MET A 261 -6.07 -13.09 5.70
CA MET A 261 -6.64 -14.42 5.53
C MET A 261 -8.06 -14.47 6.09
N ASP A 262 -9.00 -14.90 5.26
CA ASP A 262 -10.39 -15.16 5.63
C ASP A 262 -10.66 -16.66 5.43
N GLY A 263 -10.47 -17.42 6.51
CA GLY A 263 -10.37 -18.87 6.45
C GLY A 263 -9.22 -19.29 5.52
N LYS A 264 -9.56 -20.00 4.44
CA LYS A 264 -8.58 -20.48 3.45
C LYS A 264 -8.28 -19.49 2.33
N THR A 265 -9.04 -18.40 2.25
CA THR A 265 -8.93 -17.43 1.14
C THR A 265 -8.11 -16.23 1.57
N GLY A 266 -7.02 -15.97 0.83
CA GLY A 266 -6.21 -14.77 1.02
C GLY A 266 -6.81 -13.58 0.27
N ARG A 267 -7.12 -12.51 0.99
CA ARG A 267 -7.62 -11.24 0.42
C ARG A 267 -6.50 -10.21 0.44
N LEU A 268 -6.06 -9.76 -0.75
CA LEU A 268 -5.08 -8.69 -0.86
C LEU A 268 -5.75 -7.34 -0.58
N LEU A 269 -5.36 -6.70 0.52
CA LEU A 269 -5.76 -5.33 0.83
C LEU A 269 -4.86 -4.31 0.11
N ARG A 270 -3.64 -4.73 -0.21
CA ARG A 270 -2.70 -3.97 -1.04
C ARG A 270 -1.88 -4.94 -1.89
N ARG A 271 -2.01 -4.82 -3.21
CA ARG A 271 -1.22 -5.58 -4.18
C ARG A 271 0.00 -4.77 -4.61
N ALA A 272 1.18 -5.20 -4.19
CA ALA A 272 2.45 -4.55 -4.51
C ALA A 272 3.60 -5.58 -4.53
N ARG A 273 4.62 -5.44 -3.68
CA ARG A 273 5.82 -6.29 -3.68
C ARG A 273 5.47 -7.77 -3.58
N GLY A 274 6.11 -8.57 -4.42
CA GLY A 274 5.94 -10.02 -4.47
C GLY A 274 4.78 -10.47 -5.37
N PHE A 275 3.84 -9.60 -5.69
CA PHE A 275 2.72 -9.91 -6.58
C PHE A 275 2.83 -9.16 -7.92
N VAL A 276 3.45 -7.98 -7.95
CA VAL A 276 3.74 -7.29 -9.21
C VAL A 276 5.07 -7.75 -9.80
N PRO A 277 5.17 -7.87 -11.14
CA PRO A 277 4.16 -7.55 -12.15
C PRO A 277 3.42 -8.80 -12.67
N ASP A 278 3.11 -9.78 -11.81
CA ASP A 278 2.33 -10.95 -12.26
C ASP A 278 1.02 -10.49 -12.89
N VAL A 279 0.57 -11.19 -13.92
CA VAL A 279 -0.60 -10.80 -14.70
C VAL A 279 -1.85 -11.54 -14.24
N ILE A 280 -3.02 -10.94 -14.46
CA ILE A 280 -4.32 -11.58 -14.29
C ILE A 280 -4.77 -12.09 -15.66
N PRO A 281 -4.90 -13.42 -15.88
CA PRO A 281 -5.41 -13.96 -17.12
C PRO A 281 -6.90 -13.65 -17.27
N LEU A 282 -7.30 -13.08 -18.42
CA LEU A 282 -8.69 -12.63 -18.66
C LEU A 282 -9.57 -13.67 -19.36
N GLY A 283 -8.97 -14.79 -19.79
CA GLY A 283 -9.67 -15.89 -20.46
C GLY A 283 -9.96 -15.67 -21.95
N GLU A 284 -9.82 -14.44 -22.44
CA GLU A 284 -10.07 -14.06 -23.84
C GLU A 284 -9.02 -13.05 -24.32
N GLU A 285 -8.91 -12.88 -25.64
CA GLU A 285 -8.02 -11.87 -26.23
C GLU A 285 -8.67 -10.50 -26.14
N MET A 286 -7.92 -9.53 -25.66
CA MET A 286 -8.38 -8.17 -25.39
C MET A 286 -7.62 -7.18 -26.26
N GLU A 287 -8.34 -6.14 -26.69
CA GLU A 287 -7.74 -4.90 -27.15
C GLU A 287 -6.81 -4.33 -26.06
N GLU A 288 -5.81 -3.55 -26.48
CA GLU A 288 -4.89 -2.89 -25.55
C GLU A 288 -5.57 -1.67 -24.93
N VAL A 289 -5.87 -1.76 -23.65
CA VAL A 289 -6.60 -0.77 -22.85
C VAL A 289 -5.67 -0.22 -21.78
N PHE A 290 -5.74 1.08 -21.56
CA PHE A 290 -5.22 1.73 -20.36
C PHE A 290 -6.40 2.13 -19.46
N ALA A 291 -6.55 1.42 -18.35
CA ALA A 291 -7.55 1.75 -17.33
C ALA A 291 -6.89 2.53 -16.18
N ALA A 292 -7.28 3.79 -16.00
CA ALA A 292 -6.62 4.72 -15.08
C ALA A 292 -6.92 4.49 -13.59
N GLY A 293 -8.02 3.78 -13.28
CA GLY A 293 -8.46 3.52 -11.92
C GLY A 293 -9.04 4.74 -11.19
N GLY A 294 -9.34 4.57 -9.90
CA GLY A 294 -9.91 5.62 -9.05
C GLY A 294 -8.87 6.56 -8.43
N LEU A 295 -9.30 7.46 -7.55
CA LEU A 295 -8.43 8.44 -6.88
C LEU A 295 -7.64 7.84 -5.70
N LEU A 296 -8.34 7.13 -4.82
CA LEU A 296 -7.79 6.61 -3.57
C LEU A 296 -7.24 5.19 -3.77
N LYS A 297 -6.10 4.92 -3.14
CA LYS A 297 -5.38 3.63 -3.20
C LYS A 297 -5.20 3.14 -4.64
N ASN A 298 -4.95 4.06 -5.55
CA ASN A 298 -4.95 3.83 -6.98
C ASN A 298 -4.01 2.69 -7.40
N THR A 299 -4.51 1.93 -8.36
CA THR A 299 -3.72 1.14 -9.31
C THR A 299 -4.31 1.38 -10.69
N PHE A 300 -3.47 1.45 -11.70
CA PHE A 300 -3.93 1.41 -13.09
C PHE A 300 -3.73 0.00 -13.67
N CYS A 301 -4.37 -0.27 -14.81
CA CYS A 301 -4.23 -1.54 -15.51
C CYS A 301 -3.94 -1.31 -17.00
N LEU A 302 -3.04 -2.12 -17.54
CA LEU A 302 -2.81 -2.27 -18.98
C LEU A 302 -3.30 -3.64 -19.42
N THR A 303 -3.94 -3.77 -20.57
CA THR A 303 -4.21 -5.09 -21.18
C THR A 303 -3.25 -5.34 -22.34
N LYS A 304 -2.82 -6.60 -22.47
CA LYS A 304 -1.99 -7.07 -23.58
C LYS A 304 -2.29 -8.54 -23.88
N GLY A 305 -2.78 -8.82 -25.09
CA GLY A 305 -3.23 -10.16 -25.46
C GLY A 305 -4.33 -10.64 -24.51
N ARG A 306 -4.07 -11.71 -23.75
CA ARG A 306 -5.07 -12.32 -22.84
C ARG A 306 -4.90 -11.94 -21.37
N ASN A 307 -4.13 -10.89 -21.08
CA ASN A 307 -3.66 -10.57 -19.74
C ASN A 307 -4.00 -9.14 -19.34
N ALA A 308 -4.42 -8.97 -18.10
CA ALA A 308 -4.44 -7.70 -17.38
C ALA A 308 -3.17 -7.54 -16.53
N ILE A 309 -2.43 -6.46 -16.78
CA ILE A 309 -1.21 -6.06 -16.09
C ILE A 309 -1.59 -4.91 -15.14
N VAL A 310 -1.96 -5.27 -13.92
CA VAL A 310 -2.28 -4.29 -12.87
C VAL A 310 -0.99 -3.77 -12.24
N SER A 311 -0.86 -2.46 -12.13
CA SER A 311 0.29 -1.79 -11.52
C SER A 311 0.46 -2.18 -10.04
N GLN A 312 1.61 -1.82 -9.47
CA GLN A 312 1.71 -1.76 -8.02
C GLN A 312 0.79 -0.67 -7.47
N HIS A 313 0.44 -0.80 -6.19
CA HIS A 313 -0.19 0.28 -5.43
C HIS A 313 0.57 1.59 -5.62
N ILE A 314 -0.12 2.58 -6.18
CA ILE A 314 0.41 3.92 -6.39
C ILE A 314 0.22 4.78 -5.14
N GLY A 315 -0.93 4.62 -4.48
CA GLY A 315 -1.33 5.43 -3.33
C GLY A 315 -2.52 6.32 -3.65
N ASP A 316 -2.74 7.36 -2.86
CA ASP A 316 -3.82 8.32 -3.09
C ASP A 316 -3.31 9.40 -4.07
N LEU A 317 -4.00 9.58 -5.20
CA LEU A 317 -3.63 10.54 -6.24
C LEU A 317 -4.14 11.94 -5.88
N GLU A 318 -3.58 12.54 -4.82
CA GLU A 318 -4.02 13.85 -4.31
C GLU A 318 -2.95 14.97 -4.47
N ASN A 319 -1.76 14.61 -4.94
CA ASN A 319 -0.63 15.54 -5.04
C ASN A 319 0.25 15.26 -6.26
N LEU A 320 1.14 16.21 -6.56
CA LEU A 320 2.02 16.15 -7.73
C LEU A 320 2.97 14.95 -7.64
N GLU A 321 3.52 14.68 -6.46
CA GLU A 321 4.48 13.60 -6.23
C GLU A 321 3.86 12.23 -6.55
N ALA A 322 2.59 12.01 -6.16
CA ALA A 322 1.83 10.81 -6.49
C ALA A 322 1.54 10.71 -7.99
N MET A 323 1.21 11.81 -8.65
CA MET A 323 1.00 11.84 -10.10
C MET A 323 2.28 11.60 -10.91
N GLU A 324 3.41 12.14 -10.47
CA GLU A 324 4.72 11.86 -11.09
C GLU A 324 5.07 10.38 -10.98
N PHE A 325 4.88 9.78 -9.80
CA PHE A 325 5.06 8.34 -9.61
C PHE A 325 4.11 7.51 -10.49
N TYR A 326 2.85 7.93 -10.61
CA TYR A 326 1.88 7.29 -11.50
C TYR A 326 2.36 7.31 -12.96
N LYS A 327 2.74 8.49 -13.48
CA LYS A 327 3.23 8.67 -14.86
C LYS A 327 4.53 7.89 -15.12
N GLU A 328 5.46 7.89 -14.17
CA GLU A 328 6.70 7.10 -14.21
C GLU A 328 6.40 5.60 -14.33
N THR A 329 5.51 5.09 -13.46
CA THR A 329 5.16 3.67 -13.45
C THR A 329 4.46 3.24 -14.73
N LEU A 330 3.55 4.07 -15.25
CA LEU A 330 2.85 3.81 -16.51
C LEU A 330 3.85 3.70 -17.66
N ARG A 331 4.79 4.64 -17.76
CA ARG A 331 5.84 4.61 -18.78
C ARG A 331 6.67 3.33 -18.69
N ASN A 332 7.13 2.99 -17.49
CA ASN A 332 7.99 1.82 -17.28
C ASN A 332 7.25 0.51 -17.60
N LEU A 333 5.99 0.38 -17.21
CA LEU A 333 5.18 -0.81 -17.51
C LEU A 333 4.81 -0.91 -19.00
N LYS A 334 4.47 0.20 -19.67
CA LYS A 334 4.27 0.22 -21.13
C LYS A 334 5.51 -0.29 -21.86
N ASN A 335 6.69 0.19 -21.49
CA ASN A 335 7.94 -0.23 -22.10
C ASN A 335 8.22 -1.71 -21.83
N THR A 336 8.12 -2.14 -20.57
CA THR A 336 8.40 -3.52 -20.15
C THR A 336 7.49 -4.53 -20.83
N PHE A 337 6.20 -4.22 -20.96
CA PHE A 337 5.22 -5.13 -21.57
C PHE A 337 4.95 -4.85 -23.05
N ARG A 338 5.63 -3.84 -23.63
CA ARG A 338 5.41 -3.35 -24.99
C ARG A 338 3.91 -3.11 -25.27
N ALA A 339 3.25 -2.49 -24.30
CA ALA A 339 1.84 -2.16 -24.36
C ALA A 339 1.66 -0.78 -25.02
N ASP A 340 0.79 -0.72 -26.02
CA ASP A 340 0.43 0.46 -26.79
C ASP A 340 -1.10 0.63 -26.80
N PRO A 341 -1.67 1.12 -25.68
CA PRO A 341 -3.11 1.22 -25.50
C PRO A 341 -3.81 2.00 -26.62
N LYS A 342 -4.89 1.42 -27.15
CA LYS A 342 -5.78 2.01 -28.15
C LYS A 342 -7.11 2.47 -27.58
N ILE A 343 -7.38 2.10 -26.33
CA ILE A 343 -8.58 2.44 -25.57
C ILE A 343 -8.13 2.96 -24.21
N VAL A 344 -8.84 3.98 -23.71
CA VAL A 344 -8.65 4.51 -22.36
C VAL A 344 -9.92 4.30 -21.57
N ALA A 345 -9.81 3.77 -20.36
CA ALA A 345 -10.91 3.68 -19.41
C ALA A 345 -10.60 4.48 -18.15
N HIS A 346 -11.58 5.19 -17.61
CA HIS A 346 -11.43 5.97 -16.38
C HIS A 346 -12.70 5.91 -15.52
N ASP A 347 -12.59 6.32 -14.26
CA ASP A 347 -13.74 6.42 -13.36
C ASP A 347 -14.74 7.47 -13.89
N LEU A 348 -16.04 7.26 -13.66
CA LEU A 348 -17.09 8.22 -14.01
C LEU A 348 -16.90 9.57 -13.31
N HIS A 349 -16.20 9.62 -12.17
CA HIS A 349 -15.95 10.88 -11.46
C HIS A 349 -15.14 11.87 -12.31
N PRO A 350 -15.69 13.07 -12.62
CA PRO A 350 -15.02 14.03 -13.50
C PRO A 350 -13.78 14.67 -12.87
N ASP A 351 -13.81 14.93 -11.56
CA ASP A 351 -12.73 15.67 -10.88
C ASP A 351 -11.55 14.81 -10.38
N TYR A 352 -11.52 13.51 -10.69
CA TYR A 352 -10.39 12.68 -10.29
C TYR A 352 -9.15 13.03 -11.11
N LEU A 353 -7.98 13.14 -10.45
CA LEU A 353 -6.72 13.34 -11.16
C LEU A 353 -6.40 12.18 -12.12
N SER A 354 -6.84 10.96 -11.82
CA SER A 354 -6.75 9.82 -12.74
C SER A 354 -7.63 10.02 -13.98
N THR A 355 -8.85 10.55 -13.83
CA THR A 355 -9.75 10.88 -14.94
C THR A 355 -9.16 12.00 -15.79
N ALA A 356 -8.74 13.11 -15.19
CA ALA A 356 -8.11 14.22 -15.91
C ALA A 356 -6.88 13.75 -16.71
N PHE A 357 -6.02 12.94 -16.08
CA PHE A 357 -4.86 12.37 -16.77
C PHE A 357 -5.24 11.39 -17.89
N ALA A 358 -6.29 10.58 -17.72
CA ALA A 358 -6.75 9.66 -18.75
C ALA A 358 -7.20 10.39 -20.02
N LEU A 359 -7.91 11.51 -19.84
CA LEU A 359 -8.35 12.39 -20.92
C LEU A 359 -7.17 13.09 -21.61
N GLU A 360 -6.22 13.62 -20.82
CA GLU A 360 -4.96 14.20 -21.32
C GLU A 360 -4.19 13.18 -22.17
N TYR A 361 -3.98 11.98 -21.62
CA TYR A 361 -3.29 10.88 -22.28
C TYR A 361 -3.96 10.50 -23.61
N ALA A 362 -5.30 10.40 -23.64
CA ALA A 362 -6.03 10.07 -24.85
C ALA A 362 -5.82 11.12 -25.95
N ALA A 363 -5.89 12.40 -25.60
CA ALA A 363 -5.64 13.50 -26.52
C ALA A 363 -4.20 13.49 -27.06
N GLU A 364 -3.21 13.33 -26.19
CA GLU A 364 -1.78 13.27 -26.56
C GLU A 364 -1.45 12.10 -27.51
N HIS A 365 -2.15 10.98 -27.37
CA HIS A 365 -1.91 9.76 -28.15
C HIS A 365 -2.87 9.60 -29.34
N GLY A 366 -3.69 10.62 -29.63
CA GLY A 366 -4.65 10.58 -30.75
C GLY A 366 -5.72 9.49 -30.61
N ILE A 367 -6.09 9.13 -29.38
CA ILE A 367 -7.15 8.16 -29.11
C ILE A 367 -8.49 8.89 -29.27
N PRO A 368 -9.38 8.41 -30.17
CA PRO A 368 -10.61 9.12 -30.48
C PRO A 368 -11.62 8.99 -29.33
N ALA A 369 -12.54 9.95 -29.23
CA ALA A 369 -13.44 10.09 -28.08
C ALA A 369 -14.30 8.84 -27.81
N GLU A 370 -14.71 8.11 -28.85
CA GLU A 370 -15.46 6.86 -28.73
C GLU A 370 -14.66 5.70 -28.12
N LYS A 371 -13.33 5.83 -28.03
CA LYS A 371 -12.43 4.88 -27.35
C LYS A 371 -11.98 5.37 -25.97
N VAL A 372 -12.60 6.43 -25.47
CA VAL A 372 -12.43 6.92 -24.10
C VAL A 372 -13.71 6.57 -23.32
N ILE A 373 -13.59 5.60 -22.42
CA ILE A 373 -14.73 4.96 -21.75
C ILE A 373 -14.76 5.34 -20.27
N ALA A 374 -15.79 6.10 -19.88
CA ALA A 374 -16.11 6.32 -18.47
C ALA A 374 -16.79 5.07 -17.89
N VAL A 375 -16.30 4.57 -16.76
CA VAL A 375 -16.83 3.37 -16.09
C VAL A 375 -17.29 3.75 -14.68
N GLN A 376 -18.50 3.33 -14.33
CA GLN A 376 -19.06 3.60 -13.01
C GLN A 376 -18.29 2.81 -11.92
N HIS A 377 -17.97 3.50 -10.81
CA HIS A 377 -17.08 3.00 -9.75
C HIS A 377 -17.48 1.63 -9.16
N HIS A 378 -18.77 1.44 -8.88
CA HIS A 378 -19.30 0.24 -8.22
C HIS A 378 -19.44 -0.92 -9.21
N HIS A 379 -19.77 -0.61 -10.46
CA HIS A 379 -19.70 -1.56 -11.56
C HIS A 379 -18.26 -2.04 -11.76
N ALA A 380 -17.26 -1.15 -11.70
CA ALA A 380 -15.85 -1.51 -11.77
C ALA A 380 -15.41 -2.46 -10.64
N HIS A 381 -15.86 -2.24 -9.39
CA HIS A 381 -15.61 -3.19 -8.28
C HIS A 381 -16.13 -4.60 -8.59
N ILE A 382 -17.37 -4.71 -9.07
CA ILE A 382 -17.98 -6.01 -9.40
C ILE A 382 -17.27 -6.63 -10.61
N ALA A 383 -17.02 -5.86 -11.67
CA ALA A 383 -16.35 -6.32 -12.87
C ALA A 383 -14.91 -6.80 -12.59
N GLY A 384 -14.20 -6.16 -11.66
CA GLY A 384 -12.89 -6.59 -11.18
C GLY A 384 -12.93 -7.98 -10.54
N ALA A 385 -13.90 -8.23 -9.66
CA ALA A 385 -14.11 -9.56 -9.06
C ALA A 385 -14.51 -10.61 -10.11
N MET A 386 -15.35 -10.23 -11.09
CA MET A 386 -15.69 -11.10 -12.22
C MET A 386 -14.48 -11.43 -13.10
N ALA A 387 -13.56 -10.49 -13.29
CA ALA A 387 -12.34 -10.71 -14.05
C ALA A 387 -11.42 -11.71 -13.34
N GLU A 388 -11.21 -11.55 -12.04
CA GLU A 388 -10.38 -12.48 -11.22
C GLU A 388 -10.91 -13.92 -11.27
N HIS A 389 -12.23 -14.10 -11.26
CA HIS A 389 -12.89 -15.40 -11.28
C HIS A 389 -13.30 -15.89 -12.69
N ASN A 390 -12.89 -15.21 -13.77
CA ASN A 390 -13.27 -15.53 -15.14
C ASN A 390 -14.80 -15.69 -15.37
N LEU A 391 -15.60 -14.89 -14.68
CA LEU A 391 -17.06 -14.87 -14.82
C LEU A 391 -17.48 -13.97 -15.99
N ILE A 392 -18.28 -14.49 -16.92
CA ILE A 392 -18.74 -13.79 -18.13
C ILE A 392 -20.23 -13.44 -18.06
N GLY A 393 -21.04 -14.29 -17.43
CA GLY A 393 -22.50 -14.14 -17.32
C GLY A 393 -22.94 -13.00 -16.40
N GLY A 394 -24.26 -12.82 -16.29
CA GLY A 394 -24.86 -11.88 -15.34
C GLY A 394 -24.71 -12.36 -13.89
N VAL A 395 -24.41 -11.43 -12.99
CA VAL A 395 -24.27 -11.66 -11.55
C VAL A 395 -25.11 -10.66 -10.76
N ILE A 396 -25.44 -11.04 -9.53
CA ILE A 396 -25.83 -10.08 -8.49
C ILE A 396 -24.55 -9.66 -7.78
N GLY A 397 -24.15 -8.41 -7.92
CA GLY A 397 -22.99 -7.85 -7.26
C GLY A 397 -23.40 -6.88 -6.16
N ILE A 398 -22.72 -6.98 -5.02
CA ILE A 398 -22.91 -6.12 -3.85
C ILE A 398 -21.65 -5.29 -3.71
N SER A 399 -21.76 -3.98 -3.87
CA SER A 399 -20.63 -3.04 -3.80
C SER A 399 -20.82 -2.10 -2.63
N PHE A 400 -20.14 -2.42 -1.53
CA PHE A 400 -20.13 -1.61 -0.30
C PHE A 400 -18.78 -0.91 -0.15
N ASP A 401 -18.80 0.41 -0.23
CA ASP A 401 -17.61 1.24 -0.13
C ASP A 401 -17.86 2.51 0.71
N GLY A 402 -16.89 3.43 0.68
CA GLY A 402 -17.00 4.72 1.33
C GLY A 402 -17.65 5.80 0.47
N THR A 403 -17.24 5.93 -0.79
CA THR A 403 -17.64 7.00 -1.70
C THR A 403 -17.35 6.58 -3.14
N GLY A 404 -18.36 6.59 -4.00
CA GLY A 404 -18.17 6.58 -5.45
C GLY A 404 -19.21 7.46 -6.14
N PHE A 405 -18.84 8.01 -7.31
CA PHE A 405 -19.72 8.90 -8.06
C PHE A 405 -20.86 8.11 -8.71
N GLY A 406 -22.10 8.47 -8.38
CA GLY A 406 -23.31 7.90 -8.95
C GLY A 406 -23.68 8.53 -10.29
N GLU A 407 -24.36 7.77 -11.14
CA GLU A 407 -24.88 8.29 -12.42
C GLU A 407 -25.96 9.37 -12.23
N ASP A 408 -26.56 9.43 -11.04
CA ASP A 408 -27.53 10.44 -10.63
C ASP A 408 -26.91 11.67 -9.94
N GLY A 409 -25.57 11.76 -9.94
CA GLY A 409 -24.81 12.83 -9.28
C GLY A 409 -24.74 12.72 -7.76
N ASN A 410 -25.32 11.67 -7.16
CA ASN A 410 -25.23 11.41 -5.72
C ASN A 410 -24.02 10.54 -5.38
N ILE A 411 -23.67 10.48 -4.09
CA ILE A 411 -22.56 9.65 -3.61
C ILE A 411 -23.08 8.24 -3.30
N TRP A 412 -22.63 7.26 -4.07
CA TRP A 412 -22.95 5.85 -3.85
C TRP A 412 -21.95 5.20 -2.87
N GLY A 413 -22.33 4.04 -2.34
CA GLY A 413 -21.44 3.19 -1.53
C GLY A 413 -22.13 2.05 -0.78
N GLY A 414 -23.40 1.78 -1.08
CA GLY A 414 -24.23 0.77 -0.43
C GLY A 414 -25.14 0.09 -1.45
N GLU A 415 -24.54 -0.41 -2.53
CA GLU A 415 -25.25 -0.70 -3.79
C GLU A 415 -25.42 -2.19 -4.06
N PHE A 416 -26.58 -2.55 -4.62
CA PHE A 416 -26.89 -3.88 -5.15
C PHE A 416 -27.14 -3.76 -6.65
N LEU A 417 -26.27 -4.35 -7.45
CA LEU A 417 -26.29 -4.24 -8.91
C LEU A 417 -26.55 -5.62 -9.54
N VAL A 418 -27.39 -5.67 -10.57
CA VAL A 418 -27.43 -6.79 -11.52
C VAL A 418 -26.50 -6.41 -12.66
N ALA A 419 -25.34 -7.06 -12.76
CA ALA A 419 -24.24 -6.62 -13.60
C ALA A 419 -23.64 -7.76 -14.41
N ASN A 420 -23.01 -7.41 -15.54
CA ASN A 420 -22.04 -8.25 -16.23
C ASN A 420 -20.80 -7.39 -16.55
N ARG A 421 -19.83 -7.92 -17.31
CA ARG A 421 -18.61 -7.17 -17.66
C ARG A 421 -18.85 -5.89 -18.48
N ARG A 422 -20.01 -5.74 -19.12
CA ARG A 422 -20.33 -4.65 -20.05
C ARG A 422 -21.30 -3.62 -19.44
N ASN A 423 -22.37 -4.11 -18.80
CA ASN A 423 -23.49 -3.29 -18.35
C ASN A 423 -23.85 -3.62 -16.91
N PHE A 424 -24.55 -2.70 -16.25
CA PHE A 424 -25.19 -2.95 -14.96
C PHE A 424 -26.58 -2.30 -14.87
N LYS A 425 -27.39 -2.80 -13.95
CA LYS A 425 -28.65 -2.19 -13.51
C LYS A 425 -28.63 -2.09 -11.99
N ARG A 426 -28.82 -0.89 -11.45
CA ARG A 426 -28.97 -0.67 -10.00
C ARG A 426 -30.31 -1.25 -9.54
N ALA A 427 -30.26 -2.32 -8.74
CA ALA A 427 -31.44 -3.05 -8.30
C ALA A 427 -31.93 -2.58 -6.92
N ALA A 428 -31.02 -2.25 -6.01
CA ALA A 428 -31.33 -1.67 -4.71
C ALA A 428 -30.14 -0.87 -4.18
N HIS A 429 -30.39 -0.01 -3.19
CA HIS A 429 -29.36 0.74 -2.48
C HIS A 429 -29.82 1.13 -1.08
N LEU A 430 -28.89 1.51 -0.21
CA LEU A 430 -29.26 2.14 1.07
C LEU A 430 -30.05 3.43 0.83
N LYS A 431 -31.08 3.68 1.64
CA LYS A 431 -31.85 4.93 1.56
C LYS A 431 -30.90 6.13 1.66
N TYR A 432 -31.04 7.08 0.75
CA TYR A 432 -30.22 8.28 0.76
C TYR A 432 -30.37 9.05 2.07
N THR A 433 -29.23 9.46 2.61
CA THR A 433 -29.11 10.38 3.75
C THR A 433 -28.23 11.56 3.38
N ARG A 434 -28.29 12.64 4.16
CA ARG A 434 -27.45 13.82 3.96
C ARG A 434 -26.02 13.54 4.43
N LEU A 435 -25.04 14.08 3.70
CA LEU A 435 -23.61 14.05 4.03
C LEU A 435 -23.13 15.47 4.38
N PRO A 436 -23.44 16.00 5.58
CA PRO A 436 -23.18 17.40 5.90
C PRO A 436 -21.69 17.70 5.99
N GLY A 437 -21.21 18.53 5.07
CA GLY A 437 -19.80 18.92 4.95
C GLY A 437 -19.00 18.06 3.98
N GLY A 438 -19.65 17.18 3.20
CA GLY A 438 -18.97 16.36 2.19
C GLY A 438 -17.81 15.57 2.79
N ASP A 439 -16.60 15.80 2.27
CA ASP A 439 -15.36 15.15 2.71
C ASP A 439 -15.06 15.29 4.20
N VAL A 440 -15.54 16.36 4.85
CA VAL A 440 -15.34 16.56 6.28
C VAL A 440 -16.04 15.47 7.09
N ALA A 441 -17.19 14.98 6.64
CA ALA A 441 -17.95 13.94 7.34
C ALA A 441 -17.24 12.57 7.35
N ALA A 442 -16.29 12.31 6.43
CA ALA A 442 -15.45 11.13 6.48
C ALA A 442 -14.34 11.22 7.56
N LYS A 443 -14.04 12.43 8.04
CA LYS A 443 -13.04 12.71 9.10
C LYS A 443 -13.67 12.97 10.46
N GLU A 444 -14.91 13.46 10.44
CA GLU A 444 -15.77 13.74 11.60
C GLU A 444 -17.02 12.84 11.55
N PRO A 445 -16.89 11.50 11.79
CA PRO A 445 -17.99 10.54 11.91
C PRO A 445 -19.26 11.05 12.61
N TRP A 446 -19.14 11.89 13.64
CA TRP A 446 -20.30 12.45 14.36
C TRP A 446 -21.27 13.22 13.46
N ARG A 447 -20.81 13.78 12.34
CA ARG A 447 -21.67 14.46 11.35
C ARG A 447 -22.65 13.50 10.68
N MET A 448 -22.20 12.27 10.42
CA MET A 448 -23.07 11.24 9.86
C MET A 448 -24.07 10.74 10.89
N ALA A 449 -23.65 10.61 12.15
CA ALA A 449 -24.57 10.26 13.24
C ALA A 449 -25.75 11.26 13.32
N ILE A 450 -25.51 12.57 13.22
CA ILE A 450 -26.57 13.59 13.17
C ILE A 450 -27.57 13.30 12.04
N SER A 451 -27.07 13.04 10.83
CA SER A 451 -27.94 12.81 9.67
C SER A 451 -28.80 11.55 9.78
N TYR A 452 -28.26 10.48 10.40
CA TYR A 452 -29.04 9.27 10.65
C TYR A 452 -30.01 9.39 11.83
N LEU A 453 -29.70 10.22 12.84
CA LEU A 453 -30.59 10.47 13.99
C LEU A 453 -31.76 11.41 13.64
N ALA A 454 -31.66 12.21 12.56
CA ALA A 454 -32.72 13.12 12.12
C ALA A 454 -34.09 12.42 11.96
N GLY A 455 -34.10 11.16 11.50
CA GLY A 455 -35.33 10.35 11.35
C GLY A 455 -35.90 9.78 12.66
N SER A 456 -35.19 9.90 13.78
CA SER A 456 -35.50 9.26 15.07
C SER A 456 -35.62 10.26 16.23
N GLY A 457 -35.87 11.55 15.93
CA GLY A 457 -35.96 12.61 16.93
C GLY A 457 -34.69 13.48 17.05
N GLY A 458 -33.82 13.46 16.05
CA GLY A 458 -32.65 14.33 15.96
C GLY A 458 -31.57 14.00 16.98
N VAL A 459 -30.64 14.92 17.21
CA VAL A 459 -29.49 14.69 18.09
C VAL A 459 -29.87 14.52 19.58
N ASP A 460 -31.08 14.92 19.95
CA ASP A 460 -31.61 14.79 21.32
C ASP A 460 -32.24 13.42 21.59
N SER A 461 -32.40 12.59 20.54
CA SER A 461 -32.85 11.20 20.66
C SER A 461 -31.87 10.31 21.44
N LEU A 462 -30.59 10.69 21.50
CA LEU A 462 -29.55 9.96 22.22
C LEU A 462 -29.02 10.79 23.39
N LYS A 463 -29.32 10.33 24.61
CA LYS A 463 -28.91 10.98 25.85
C LYS A 463 -27.38 11.17 25.88
N GLY A 464 -26.93 12.41 26.07
CA GLY A 464 -25.51 12.74 26.19
C GLY A 464 -24.80 13.02 24.85
N PHE A 465 -25.43 12.74 23.70
CA PHE A 465 -24.78 12.93 22.40
C PHE A 465 -24.50 14.40 22.12
N ARG A 466 -25.52 15.28 22.25
CA ARG A 466 -25.36 16.72 22.05
C ARG A 466 -24.30 17.31 22.97
N GLN A 467 -24.25 16.88 24.23
CA GLN A 467 -23.24 17.34 25.20
C GLN A 467 -21.82 16.90 24.80
N ARG A 468 -21.67 15.68 24.28
CA ARG A 468 -20.38 15.13 23.84
C ARG A 468 -19.83 15.83 22.61
N ILE A 469 -20.67 16.08 21.60
CA ILE A 469 -20.27 16.79 20.38
C ILE A 469 -20.14 18.30 20.61
N GLY A 470 -20.92 18.84 21.54
CA GLY A 470 -20.89 20.24 21.92
C GLY A 470 -21.69 21.13 20.95
N PRO A 471 -21.43 22.46 20.95
CA PRO A 471 -22.29 23.45 20.30
C PRO A 471 -22.35 23.31 18.77
N LYS A 472 -21.38 22.65 18.14
CA LYS A 472 -21.35 22.43 16.68
C LYS A 472 -22.46 21.51 16.19
N ALA A 473 -23.04 20.68 17.07
CA ALA A 473 -24.07 19.72 16.69
C ALA A 473 -25.29 20.41 16.06
N GLY A 474 -25.79 21.50 16.66
CA GLY A 474 -26.97 22.21 16.14
C GLY A 474 -26.74 22.85 14.76
N ILE A 475 -25.53 23.37 14.52
CA ILE A 475 -25.17 23.95 13.22
C ILE A 475 -25.18 22.87 12.12
N VAL A 476 -24.65 21.69 12.43
CA VAL A 476 -24.60 20.59 11.45
C VAL A 476 -25.96 19.93 11.24
N GLU A 477 -26.80 19.90 12.27
CA GLU A 477 -28.21 19.49 12.18
C GLU A 477 -28.96 20.41 11.21
N GLU A 478 -28.91 21.73 11.41
CA GLU A 478 -29.53 22.72 10.53
C GLU A 478 -28.96 22.68 9.09
N MET A 479 -27.65 22.47 8.97
CA MET A 479 -26.98 22.30 7.68
C MET A 479 -27.53 21.10 6.89
N ALA A 480 -27.75 19.96 7.56
CA ALA A 480 -28.31 18.76 6.96
C ALA A 480 -29.79 18.97 6.58
N GLU A 481 -30.58 19.58 7.45
CA GLU A 481 -32.00 19.91 7.20
C GLU A 481 -32.19 20.83 6.00
N LYS A 482 -31.39 21.90 5.92
CA LYS A 482 -31.43 22.88 4.81
C LYS A 482 -30.72 22.41 3.55
N GLY A 483 -30.03 21.27 3.60
CA GLY A 483 -29.27 20.73 2.46
C GLY A 483 -28.03 21.55 2.07
N LEU A 484 -27.53 22.41 2.96
CA LEU A 484 -26.37 23.28 2.69
C LEU A 484 -25.09 22.44 2.71
N ASN A 485 -24.32 22.41 1.62
CA ASN A 485 -23.13 21.56 1.45
C ASN A 485 -23.33 20.12 1.99
N SER A 486 -24.53 19.59 1.75
CA SER A 486 -24.99 18.30 2.28
C SER A 486 -25.52 17.44 1.14
N PRO A 487 -24.63 16.96 0.24
CA PRO A 487 -25.04 16.06 -0.84
C PRO A 487 -25.66 14.78 -0.27
N PHE A 488 -26.43 14.08 -1.09
CA PHE A 488 -27.00 12.79 -0.69
C PHE A 488 -25.96 11.69 -0.82
N THR A 489 -26.00 10.74 0.12
CA THR A 489 -25.17 9.54 0.09
C THR A 489 -25.95 8.28 0.46
N SER A 490 -25.65 7.17 -0.21
CA SER A 490 -26.09 5.80 0.13
C SER A 490 -24.93 4.95 0.66
N SER A 491 -23.87 5.60 1.16
CA SER A 491 -22.62 4.93 1.55
C SER A 491 -22.74 4.02 2.77
N MET A 492 -22.29 2.77 2.61
CA MET A 492 -22.12 1.82 3.72
C MET A 492 -21.02 2.28 4.66
N GLY A 493 -19.91 2.81 4.15
CA GLY A 493 -18.84 3.37 4.99
C GLY A 493 -19.33 4.49 5.91
N ARG A 494 -20.16 5.40 5.39
CA ARG A 494 -20.75 6.49 6.20
C ARG A 494 -21.75 5.99 7.24
N LEU A 495 -22.45 4.89 6.98
CA LEU A 495 -23.29 4.22 7.99
C LEU A 495 -22.43 3.65 9.12
N PHE A 496 -21.32 2.99 8.80
CA PHE A 496 -20.37 2.51 9.82
C PHE A 496 -19.79 3.67 10.66
N ASP A 497 -19.44 4.79 10.03
CA ASP A 497 -18.98 5.99 10.73
C ASP A 497 -20.04 6.52 11.72
N ALA A 498 -21.30 6.61 11.27
CA ALA A 498 -22.42 7.03 12.12
C ALA A 498 -22.58 6.12 13.35
N VAL A 499 -22.60 4.79 13.14
CA VAL A 499 -22.71 3.81 14.23
C VAL A 499 -21.52 3.90 15.19
N ALA A 500 -20.30 4.07 14.67
CA ALA A 500 -19.12 4.22 15.50
C ALA A 500 -19.19 5.46 16.40
N SER A 501 -19.68 6.60 15.89
CA SER A 501 -19.89 7.79 16.70
C SER A 501 -21.03 7.60 17.70
N ILE A 502 -22.18 7.05 17.28
CA ILE A 502 -23.33 6.78 18.18
C ILE A 502 -22.90 5.90 19.38
N CYS A 503 -22.09 4.88 19.14
CA CYS A 503 -21.59 3.98 20.18
C CYS A 503 -20.43 4.56 21.01
N GLY A 504 -20.00 5.81 20.77
CA GLY A 504 -18.90 6.43 21.51
C GLY A 504 -17.50 5.89 21.18
N LEU A 505 -17.32 5.23 20.04
CA LEU A 505 -16.03 4.66 19.63
C LEU A 505 -15.11 5.72 19.02
N ARG A 506 -15.66 6.59 18.18
CA ARG A 506 -14.93 7.69 17.53
C ARG A 506 -15.89 8.74 16.98
N ASP A 507 -15.53 10.00 17.17
CA ASP A 507 -16.25 11.15 16.62
C ASP A 507 -15.57 11.76 15.41
#